data_AF-A0A226GWR2-F1
#
_entry.id   AF-A0A226GWR2-F1
#
_cell.length_a   1.000
_cell.length_b   1.000
_cell.length_c   1.000
_cell.angle_alpha   90.00
_cell.angle_beta   90.00
_cell.angle_gamma   90.00
#
_symmetry.space_group_name_H-M   'P 1'
#
loop_
_entity.id
_entity.type
_entity.pdbx_description
1 polymer ?
#
loop_
_entity_poly.entity_id
_entity_poly.type
_entity_poly.pdbx_seq_one_letter_code
_entity_poly.pdbx_strand_id
1 'polypeptide(L)'
;MPDYDKMLQERLQKEKKEKDEIFDMSQNVTQINERLSEDSISYKISEDSKENKKEEEEREEEEKAADELKLVIDGAKLQCSMCTNPTGDLKVNFKTPTIQGKKTATVKEKSMTSIMFKGNCTKSPQSASPCAAVMQLGEWKDVGTVKVQDQFPLLLKSTIKCNFGGSDIKITDCGQINEPTKIEALPKKVGKVISMHWTYDDTKLGSKSRFYVDMNLVVKTKDYQEGESIVVCIKTEDGQPLTDDLAELSLTGTVGKDDTVIFEKVFKDYTLNLQPKDDSE
;
A
#
# COMPACT_ATOMS: atom_id res chain seq x y z
N MET A 1 29.73 -40.14 84.42
CA MET A 1 30.44 -39.42 83.34
C MET A 1 29.40 -38.75 82.46
N PRO A 2 29.58 -37.51 82.01
CA PRO A 2 28.69 -36.90 81.02
C PRO A 2 28.70 -37.74 79.74
N ASP A 3 27.52 -38.09 79.22
CA ASP A 3 27.36 -38.88 78.01
C ASP A 3 27.54 -37.99 76.77
N TYR A 4 28.74 -38.02 76.20
CA TYR A 4 29.15 -37.18 75.08
C TYR A 4 28.40 -37.50 73.77
N ASP A 5 27.92 -38.73 73.59
CA ASP A 5 27.16 -39.12 72.39
C ASP A 5 25.78 -38.48 72.37
N LYS A 6 25.13 -38.41 73.53
CA LYS A 6 23.82 -37.77 73.66
C LYS A 6 23.90 -36.27 73.37
N MET A 7 24.93 -35.59 73.87
CA MET A 7 25.13 -34.15 73.61
C MET A 7 25.47 -33.85 72.14
N LEU A 8 26.10 -34.79 71.44
CA LEU A 8 26.39 -34.65 70.01
C LEU A 8 25.12 -34.82 69.16
N GLN A 9 24.29 -35.82 69.49
CA GLN A 9 23.00 -36.06 68.83
C GLN A 9 22.04 -34.86 68.99
N GLU A 10 21.95 -34.29 70.20
CA GLU A 10 21.10 -33.12 70.47
C GLU A 10 21.57 -31.88 69.70
N ARG A 11 22.90 -31.71 69.52
CA ARG A 11 23.46 -30.60 68.75
C ARG A 11 23.18 -30.73 67.25
N LEU A 12 23.33 -31.94 66.70
CA LEU A 12 23.03 -32.25 65.30
C LEU A 12 21.53 -32.11 64.97
N GLN A 13 20.65 -32.47 65.90
CA GLN A 13 19.20 -32.27 65.73
C GLN A 13 18.82 -30.79 65.77
N LYS A 14 19.47 -30.00 66.63
CA LYS A 14 19.24 -28.55 66.73
C LYS A 14 19.71 -27.82 65.46
N GLU A 15 20.87 -28.18 64.92
CA GLU A 15 21.38 -27.62 63.66
C GLU A 15 20.54 -28.01 62.44
N LYS A 16 19.95 -29.21 62.40
CA LYS A 16 18.98 -29.58 61.35
C LYS A 16 17.70 -28.75 61.44
N LYS A 17 17.17 -28.59 62.65
CA LYS A 17 15.94 -27.82 62.88
C LYS A 17 16.12 -26.33 62.58
N GLU A 18 17.29 -25.76 62.88
CA GLU A 18 17.65 -24.38 62.51
C GLU A 18 17.86 -24.20 60.99
N LYS A 19 18.26 -25.24 60.26
CA LYS A 19 18.37 -25.18 58.78
C LYS A 19 17.03 -25.32 58.07
N ASP A 20 16.11 -26.11 58.61
CA ASP A 20 14.78 -26.31 58.03
C ASP A 20 13.83 -25.11 58.31
N GLU A 21 14.16 -24.23 59.27
CA GLU A 21 13.41 -23.00 59.60
C GLU A 21 13.93 -21.74 58.86
N ILE A 22 14.92 -21.85 57.97
CA ILE A 22 15.32 -20.72 57.10
C ILE A 22 14.28 -20.57 55.99
N PHE A 23 13.38 -19.61 56.19
CA PHE A 23 12.37 -19.15 55.23
C PHE A 23 12.99 -18.84 53.86
N ASP A 24 12.78 -19.71 52.88
CA ASP A 24 13.26 -19.56 51.50
C ASP A 24 12.42 -18.51 50.75
N MET A 25 12.93 -17.28 50.73
CA MET A 25 12.30 -16.14 50.07
C MET A 25 12.49 -16.16 48.53
N SER A 26 13.16 -17.18 47.97
CA SER A 26 13.41 -17.28 46.52
C SER A 26 12.17 -17.67 45.70
N GLN A 27 11.16 -18.29 46.33
CA GLN A 27 9.94 -18.71 45.62
C GLN A 27 8.94 -17.57 45.33
N ASN A 28 9.12 -16.38 45.92
CA ASN A 28 8.25 -15.22 45.67
C ASN A 28 8.80 -14.24 44.62
N VAL A 29 10.10 -14.32 44.28
CA VAL A 29 10.73 -13.38 43.34
C VAL A 29 10.23 -13.61 41.91
N THR A 30 9.99 -14.86 41.53
CA THR A 30 9.48 -15.22 40.20
C THR A 30 8.05 -14.74 39.98
N GLN A 31 7.17 -14.92 40.97
CA GLN A 31 5.77 -14.46 40.90
C GLN A 31 5.64 -12.93 40.91
N ILE A 32 6.53 -12.22 41.61
CA ILE A 32 6.56 -10.75 41.62
C ILE A 32 7.04 -10.21 40.27
N ASN A 33 8.07 -10.83 39.67
CA ASN A 33 8.58 -10.41 38.36
C ASN A 33 7.59 -10.70 37.22
N GLU A 34 6.86 -11.82 37.27
CA GLU A 34 5.80 -12.15 36.30
C GLU A 34 4.65 -11.13 36.37
N ARG A 35 4.15 -10.80 37.56
CA ARG A 35 3.09 -9.78 37.73
C ARG A 35 3.52 -8.38 37.30
N LEU A 36 4.75 -7.97 37.65
CA LEU A 36 5.29 -6.68 37.20
C LEU A 36 5.45 -6.63 35.68
N SER A 37 5.79 -7.76 35.04
CA SER A 37 5.88 -7.85 33.59
C SER A 37 4.49 -7.80 32.92
N GLU A 38 3.50 -8.51 33.43
CA GLU A 38 2.12 -8.52 32.91
C GLU A 38 1.43 -7.16 33.08
N ASP A 39 1.58 -6.52 34.24
CA ASP A 39 1.04 -5.17 34.49
C ASP A 39 1.72 -4.13 33.58
N SER A 40 3.04 -4.25 33.35
CA SER A 40 3.76 -3.36 32.43
C SER A 40 3.37 -3.55 30.96
N ILE A 41 3.08 -4.79 30.56
CA ILE A 41 2.64 -5.13 29.21
C ILE A 41 1.19 -4.66 29.00
N SER A 42 0.30 -4.91 29.96
CA SER A 42 -1.10 -4.47 29.88
C SER A 42 -1.23 -2.95 29.86
N TYR A 43 -0.41 -2.23 30.64
CA TYR A 43 -0.38 -0.76 30.62
C TYR A 43 0.08 -0.23 29.26
N LYS A 44 1.19 -0.75 28.72
CA LYS A 44 1.68 -0.39 27.37
C LYS A 44 0.63 -0.65 26.29
N ILE A 45 0.01 -1.83 26.29
CA ILE A 45 -1.09 -2.15 25.35
C ILE A 45 -2.25 -1.16 25.50
N SER A 46 -2.58 -0.74 26.73
CA SER A 46 -3.65 0.22 27.00
C SER A 46 -3.32 1.66 26.57
N GLU A 47 -2.06 2.04 26.57
CA GLU A 47 -1.59 3.34 26.06
C GLU A 47 -1.52 3.29 24.52
N ASP A 48 -0.88 2.26 23.96
CA ASP A 48 -0.77 2.05 22.51
C ASP A 48 -2.15 1.98 21.85
N SER A 49 -3.14 1.34 22.48
CA SER A 49 -4.51 1.27 21.95
C SER A 49 -5.26 2.61 22.00
N LYS A 50 -4.97 3.47 22.99
CA LYS A 50 -5.54 4.83 23.05
C LYS A 50 -4.86 5.75 22.04
N GLU A 51 -3.55 5.63 21.87
CA GLU A 51 -2.78 6.40 20.90
C GLU A 51 -3.18 6.05 19.47
N ASN A 52 -3.24 4.75 19.12
CA ASN A 52 -3.72 4.30 17.80
C ASN A 52 -5.14 4.78 17.49
N LYS A 53 -6.05 4.73 18.47
CA LYS A 53 -7.42 5.22 18.28
C LYS A 53 -7.46 6.73 18.06
N LYS A 54 -6.64 7.49 18.79
CA LYS A 54 -6.52 8.94 18.60
C LYS A 54 -5.94 9.28 17.23
N GLU A 55 -4.93 8.54 16.77
CA GLU A 55 -4.35 8.71 15.43
C GLU A 55 -5.34 8.38 14.31
N GLU A 56 -6.18 7.35 14.49
CA GLU A 56 -7.24 7.00 13.52
C GLU A 56 -8.32 8.09 13.46
N GLU A 57 -8.76 8.59 14.62
CA GLU A 57 -9.71 9.71 14.70
C GLU A 57 -9.13 10.99 14.05
N GLU A 58 -7.88 11.33 14.33
CA GLU A 58 -7.19 12.48 13.72
C GLU A 58 -7.09 12.31 12.19
N ARG A 59 -6.72 11.13 11.70
CA ARG A 59 -6.62 10.86 10.25
C ARG A 59 -7.98 10.94 9.56
N GLU A 60 -9.05 10.44 10.18
CA GLU A 60 -10.41 10.58 9.67
C GLU A 60 -10.85 12.04 9.60
N GLU A 61 -10.51 12.85 10.61
CA GLU A 61 -10.81 14.29 10.61
C GLU A 61 -10.03 15.02 9.52
N GLU A 62 -8.75 14.70 9.32
CA GLU A 62 -7.93 15.24 8.24
C GLU A 62 -8.47 14.86 6.86
N GLU A 63 -8.88 13.60 6.66
CA GLU A 63 -9.49 13.14 5.41
C GLU A 63 -10.82 13.85 5.14
N LYS A 64 -11.70 13.99 6.16
CA LYS A 64 -12.95 14.75 6.03
C LYS A 64 -12.68 16.21 5.69
N ALA A 65 -11.71 16.83 6.35
CA ALA A 65 -11.31 18.22 6.08
C ALA A 65 -10.73 18.38 4.67
N ALA A 66 -9.94 17.42 4.18
CA ALA A 66 -9.41 17.40 2.82
C ALA A 66 -10.53 17.21 1.78
N ASP A 67 -11.49 16.33 2.07
CA ASP A 67 -12.64 16.06 1.22
C ASP A 67 -13.53 17.28 1.03
N GLU A 68 -13.78 18.04 2.10
CA GLU A 68 -14.50 19.30 2.06
C GLU A 68 -13.84 20.37 1.16
N LEU A 69 -12.51 20.29 0.99
CA LEU A 69 -11.71 21.17 0.15
C LEU A 69 -11.60 20.70 -1.31
N LYS A 70 -12.25 19.59 -1.68
CA LYS A 70 -12.28 19.12 -3.08
C LYS A 70 -12.92 20.16 -3.99
N LEU A 71 -12.26 20.44 -5.11
CA LEU A 71 -12.78 21.31 -6.15
C LEU A 71 -14.00 20.69 -6.81
N VAL A 72 -15.03 21.49 -7.04
CA VAL A 72 -16.25 21.04 -7.68
C VAL A 72 -16.13 21.18 -9.19
N ILE A 73 -16.49 20.13 -9.91
CA ILE A 73 -16.46 20.10 -11.38
C ILE A 73 -17.86 19.94 -11.98
N ASP A 74 -17.98 20.11 -13.29
CA ASP A 74 -19.23 19.94 -14.02
C ASP A 74 -19.86 18.56 -13.79
N GLY A 75 -21.17 18.54 -13.52
CA GLY A 75 -21.90 17.33 -13.16
C GLY A 75 -21.89 16.98 -11.66
N ALA A 76 -21.38 17.86 -10.80
CA ALA A 76 -21.50 17.76 -9.35
C ALA A 76 -22.98 17.69 -8.89
N LYS A 77 -23.23 17.06 -7.73
CA LYS A 77 -24.59 16.90 -7.19
C LYS A 77 -24.85 17.91 -6.08
N LEU A 78 -26.07 18.44 -6.09
CA LEU A 78 -26.57 19.42 -5.15
C LEU A 78 -27.70 18.83 -4.32
N GLN A 79 -27.87 19.33 -3.10
CA GLN A 79 -28.97 18.93 -2.21
C GLN A 79 -29.73 20.15 -1.69
N CYS A 80 -31.06 20.09 -1.76
CA CYS A 80 -31.99 21.09 -1.22
C CYS A 80 -33.08 20.40 -0.38
N SER A 81 -33.19 20.72 0.90
CA SER A 81 -34.20 20.14 1.81
C SER A 81 -35.64 20.62 1.53
N MET A 82 -35.80 21.76 0.85
CA MET A 82 -37.10 22.37 0.55
C MET A 82 -37.57 22.08 -0.87
N CYS A 83 -37.09 20.98 -1.46
CA CYS A 83 -37.47 20.50 -2.77
C CYS A 83 -38.10 19.11 -2.64
N THR A 84 -39.19 18.85 -3.38
CA THR A 84 -39.81 17.52 -3.40
C THR A 84 -38.88 16.43 -3.93
N ASN A 85 -37.95 16.80 -4.81
CA ASN A 85 -36.80 15.98 -5.17
C ASN A 85 -35.53 16.69 -4.68
N PRO A 86 -34.96 16.28 -3.53
CA PRO A 86 -33.90 17.03 -2.88
C PRO A 86 -32.60 17.05 -3.69
N THR A 87 -32.41 16.15 -4.65
CA THR A 87 -31.19 16.05 -5.44
C THR A 87 -31.27 16.90 -6.71
N GLY A 88 -30.22 17.68 -6.97
CA GLY A 88 -30.03 18.50 -8.17
C GLY A 88 -28.66 18.28 -8.81
N ASP A 89 -28.51 18.80 -10.02
CA ASP A 89 -27.29 18.72 -10.81
C ASP A 89 -26.69 20.12 -10.99
N LEU A 90 -25.37 20.25 -10.82
CA LEU A 90 -24.61 21.47 -11.09
C LEU A 90 -23.99 21.42 -12.49
N LYS A 91 -24.31 22.42 -13.30
CA LYS A 91 -23.80 22.60 -14.65
C LYS A 91 -22.93 23.84 -14.74
N VAL A 92 -21.72 23.69 -15.27
CA VAL A 92 -20.74 24.77 -15.42
C VAL A 92 -20.86 25.41 -16.79
N ASN A 93 -21.42 26.62 -16.81
CA ASN A 93 -21.64 27.38 -18.04
C ASN A 93 -20.48 28.34 -18.33
N PHE A 94 -19.79 28.82 -17.29
CA PHE A 94 -18.62 29.67 -17.43
C PHE A 94 -17.49 28.88 -18.12
N LYS A 95 -16.72 29.56 -18.98
CA LYS A 95 -15.53 28.95 -19.58
C LYS A 95 -14.49 28.89 -18.47
N THR A 96 -14.09 27.70 -18.07
CA THR A 96 -13.04 27.45 -17.07
C THR A 96 -12.17 26.30 -17.57
N PRO A 97 -10.91 26.19 -17.08
CA PRO A 97 -10.09 25.01 -17.33
C PRO A 97 -10.80 23.74 -16.86
N THR A 98 -10.34 22.61 -17.40
CA THR A 98 -10.92 21.31 -17.08
C THR A 98 -10.05 20.54 -16.09
N ILE A 99 -10.69 19.91 -15.12
CA ILE A 99 -10.11 18.90 -14.23
C ILE A 99 -10.77 17.57 -14.59
N GLN A 100 -9.97 16.54 -14.85
CA GLN A 100 -10.47 15.22 -15.29
C GLN A 100 -11.42 15.30 -16.51
N GLY A 101 -11.12 16.19 -17.47
CA GLY A 101 -11.91 16.38 -18.69
C GLY A 101 -13.22 17.16 -18.51
N LYS A 102 -13.55 17.64 -17.30
CA LYS A 102 -14.75 18.43 -17.02
C LYS A 102 -14.41 19.81 -16.48
N LYS A 103 -15.23 20.81 -16.77
CA LYS A 103 -14.99 22.22 -16.38
C LYS A 103 -15.05 22.40 -14.86
N THR A 104 -14.20 23.26 -14.31
CA THR A 104 -14.25 23.62 -12.88
C THR A 104 -15.36 24.61 -12.58
N ALA A 105 -16.19 24.34 -11.57
CA ALA A 105 -17.26 25.22 -11.14
C ALA A 105 -16.73 26.42 -10.35
N THR A 106 -17.35 27.59 -10.50
CA THR A 106 -16.93 28.84 -9.84
C THR A 106 -18.13 29.61 -9.29
N VAL A 107 -17.88 30.68 -8.53
CA VAL A 107 -18.91 31.57 -7.98
C VAL A 107 -19.86 32.18 -9.01
N LYS A 108 -19.50 32.19 -10.30
CA LYS A 108 -20.39 32.61 -11.38
C LYS A 108 -21.57 31.65 -11.60
N GLU A 109 -21.45 30.40 -11.15
CA GLU A 109 -22.48 29.37 -11.28
C GLU A 109 -23.58 29.53 -10.21
N LYS A 110 -24.27 30.68 -10.24
CA LYS A 110 -25.42 30.99 -9.34
C LYS A 110 -26.73 31.21 -10.10
N SER A 111 -26.76 30.82 -11.37
CA SER A 111 -27.93 30.98 -12.23
C SER A 111 -28.83 29.74 -12.21
N MET A 112 -30.11 29.90 -12.56
CA MET A 112 -31.03 28.79 -12.78
C MET A 112 -30.59 27.83 -13.90
N THR A 113 -29.68 28.27 -14.78
CA THR A 113 -29.08 27.42 -15.83
C THR A 113 -27.90 26.58 -15.33
N SER A 114 -27.36 26.93 -14.17
CA SER A 114 -26.23 26.25 -13.53
C SER A 114 -26.71 25.32 -12.43
N ILE A 115 -27.70 25.73 -11.64
CA ILE A 115 -28.27 24.95 -10.53
C ILE A 115 -29.60 24.35 -10.98
N MET A 116 -29.61 23.06 -11.31
CA MET A 116 -30.77 22.40 -11.89
C MET A 116 -31.40 21.41 -10.89
N PHE A 117 -32.59 21.76 -10.39
CA PHE A 117 -33.43 20.85 -9.62
C PHE A 117 -34.63 20.41 -10.46
N LYS A 118 -34.91 19.09 -10.45
CA LYS A 118 -36.04 18.50 -11.18
C LYS A 118 -37.35 18.43 -10.37
N GLY A 119 -37.30 18.84 -9.10
CA GLY A 119 -38.46 18.86 -8.21
C GLY A 119 -39.12 20.24 -8.09
N ASN A 120 -40.20 20.27 -7.32
CA ASN A 120 -40.93 21.48 -6.99
C ASN A 120 -40.52 22.02 -5.63
N CYS A 121 -40.62 23.33 -5.45
CA CYS A 121 -40.31 23.95 -4.17
C CYS A 121 -41.48 23.78 -3.20
N THR A 122 -41.22 23.21 -2.02
CA THR A 122 -42.27 22.97 -1.01
C THR A 122 -42.87 24.23 -0.43
N LYS A 123 -42.13 25.35 -0.51
CA LYS A 123 -42.57 26.67 -0.06
C LYS A 123 -43.41 27.43 -1.11
N SER A 124 -43.50 26.91 -2.33
CA SER A 124 -44.47 27.40 -3.32
C SER A 124 -45.89 27.10 -2.81
N PRO A 125 -46.88 27.97 -3.13
CA PRO A 125 -48.29 27.61 -2.93
C PRO A 125 -48.58 26.21 -3.50
N GLN A 126 -49.09 25.33 -2.64
CA GLN A 126 -49.40 23.92 -2.94
C GLN A 126 -48.23 23.10 -3.54
N SER A 127 -46.97 23.53 -3.35
CA SER A 127 -45.80 22.91 -4.00
C SER A 127 -45.93 22.79 -5.54
N ALA A 128 -46.68 23.69 -6.16
CA ALA A 128 -47.01 23.60 -7.59
C ALA A 128 -45.86 24.06 -8.51
N SER A 129 -44.98 24.94 -8.02
CA SER A 129 -43.95 25.56 -8.86
C SER A 129 -42.65 24.76 -8.89
N PRO A 130 -42.08 24.49 -10.07
CA PRO A 130 -40.74 23.91 -10.21
C PRO A 130 -39.69 24.78 -9.53
N CYS A 131 -38.75 24.17 -8.80
CA CYS A 131 -37.64 24.91 -8.19
C CYS A 131 -36.89 25.76 -9.22
N ALA A 132 -36.64 25.21 -10.41
CA ALA A 132 -35.97 25.91 -11.50
C ALA A 132 -36.62 27.24 -11.90
N ALA A 133 -37.92 27.45 -11.65
CA ALA A 133 -38.64 28.66 -12.02
C ALA A 133 -38.68 29.73 -10.90
N VAL A 134 -38.63 29.30 -9.64
CA VAL A 134 -38.88 30.19 -8.47
C VAL A 134 -37.65 30.43 -7.60
N MET A 135 -36.59 29.65 -7.80
CA MET A 135 -35.37 29.77 -6.99
C MET A 135 -34.75 31.16 -7.12
N GLN A 136 -34.60 31.82 -5.97
CA GLN A 136 -33.84 33.05 -5.84
C GLN A 136 -32.55 32.73 -5.10
N LEU A 137 -31.43 32.69 -5.82
CA LEU A 137 -30.14 32.28 -5.30
C LEU A 137 -29.36 33.50 -4.80
N GLY A 138 -28.72 33.36 -3.64
CA GLY A 138 -27.80 34.37 -3.10
C GLY A 138 -26.38 34.25 -3.66
N GLU A 139 -25.40 34.63 -2.85
CA GLU A 139 -23.98 34.40 -3.14
C GLU A 139 -23.51 33.07 -2.56
N TRP A 140 -22.53 32.46 -3.23
CA TRP A 140 -21.82 31.29 -2.72
C TRP A 140 -20.99 31.66 -1.49
N LYS A 141 -20.97 30.75 -0.51
CA LYS A 141 -20.14 30.81 0.70
C LYS A 141 -19.12 29.67 0.71
N ASP A 142 -18.07 29.83 1.51
CA ASP A 142 -17.03 28.82 1.72
C ASP A 142 -16.35 28.36 0.42
N VAL A 143 -16.01 29.35 -0.42
CA VAL A 143 -15.40 29.16 -1.74
C VAL A 143 -13.88 29.02 -1.62
N GLY A 144 -13.24 28.52 -2.68
CA GLY A 144 -11.79 28.39 -2.74
C GLY A 144 -11.09 29.75 -2.77
N THR A 145 -9.85 29.79 -2.26
CA THR A 145 -9.02 31.00 -2.25
C THR A 145 -8.19 31.15 -3.53
N VAL A 146 -7.89 30.05 -4.22
CA VAL A 146 -7.17 30.03 -5.49
C VAL A 146 -8.10 30.50 -6.60
N LYS A 147 -7.68 31.47 -7.43
CA LYS A 147 -8.50 31.96 -8.54
C LYS A 147 -8.34 31.07 -9.77
N VAL A 148 -9.47 30.64 -10.34
CA VAL A 148 -9.57 29.97 -11.63
C VAL A 148 -10.15 30.97 -12.62
N GLN A 149 -9.32 31.48 -13.53
CA GLN A 149 -9.71 32.56 -14.47
C GLN A 149 -10.36 33.75 -13.77
N ASP A 150 -9.67 34.28 -12.75
CA ASP A 150 -10.10 35.39 -11.90
C ASP A 150 -11.37 35.17 -11.09
N GLN A 151 -11.91 33.94 -11.05
CA GLN A 151 -13.07 33.58 -10.25
C GLN A 151 -12.70 32.58 -9.16
N PHE A 152 -13.34 32.71 -8.00
CA PHE A 152 -13.17 31.73 -6.93
C PHE A 152 -13.89 30.41 -7.31
N PRO A 153 -13.21 29.27 -7.25
CA PRO A 153 -13.80 27.97 -7.53
C PRO A 153 -14.70 27.54 -6.37
N LEU A 154 -15.68 26.70 -6.67
CA LEU A 154 -16.51 26.08 -5.66
C LEU A 154 -15.78 24.86 -5.06
N LEU A 155 -15.93 24.70 -3.75
CA LEU A 155 -15.44 23.56 -2.97
C LEU A 155 -16.63 22.69 -2.57
N LEU A 156 -16.37 21.43 -2.17
CA LEU A 156 -17.44 20.54 -1.71
C LEU A 156 -18.21 21.13 -0.51
N LYS A 157 -17.53 21.83 0.39
CA LYS A 157 -18.18 22.56 1.50
C LYS A 157 -18.93 23.83 1.09
N SER A 158 -18.80 24.29 -0.15
CA SER A 158 -19.44 25.53 -0.59
C SER A 158 -20.96 25.41 -0.54
N THR A 159 -21.62 26.45 -0.06
CA THR A 159 -23.08 26.50 0.06
C THR A 159 -23.66 27.75 -0.59
N ILE A 160 -24.89 27.65 -1.08
CA ILE A 160 -25.62 28.79 -1.63
C ILE A 160 -27.03 28.87 -1.06
N LYS A 161 -27.39 30.05 -0.56
CA LYS A 161 -28.70 30.27 0.04
C LYS A 161 -29.77 30.40 -1.05
N CYS A 162 -30.85 29.63 -0.93
CA CYS A 162 -32.08 29.85 -1.68
C CYS A 162 -33.01 30.77 -0.86
N ASN A 163 -33.12 32.03 -1.26
CA ASN A 163 -33.95 33.02 -0.57
C ASN A 163 -35.45 32.70 -0.67
N PHE A 164 -35.88 32.09 -1.78
CA PHE A 164 -37.26 31.65 -1.94
C PHE A 164 -37.59 30.52 -0.96
N GLY A 165 -36.86 29.41 -1.05
CA GLY A 165 -37.03 28.23 -0.19
C GLY A 165 -36.69 28.47 1.28
N GLY A 166 -35.81 29.45 1.56
CA GLY A 166 -35.32 29.77 2.90
C GLY A 166 -34.26 28.79 3.43
N SER A 167 -33.73 27.91 2.58
CA SER A 167 -32.75 26.88 2.94
C SER A 167 -31.45 27.04 2.15
N ASP A 168 -30.34 26.59 2.72
CA ASP A 168 -29.05 26.54 2.05
C ASP A 168 -28.94 25.25 1.21
N ILE A 169 -28.52 25.41 -0.04
CA ILE A 169 -28.21 24.31 -0.96
C ILE A 169 -26.76 23.91 -0.73
N LYS A 170 -26.55 22.61 -0.51
CA LYS A 170 -25.24 22.01 -0.27
C LYS A 170 -24.78 21.22 -1.49
N ILE A 171 -23.47 21.12 -1.67
CA ILE A 171 -22.86 20.23 -2.66
C ILE A 171 -22.58 18.91 -1.95
N THR A 172 -23.14 17.82 -2.45
CA THR A 172 -22.98 16.49 -1.83
C THR A 172 -21.98 15.62 -2.56
N ASP A 173 -21.71 15.94 -3.82
CA ASP A 173 -20.76 15.23 -4.66
C ASP A 173 -20.02 16.26 -5.51
N CYS A 174 -18.68 16.29 -5.43
CA CYS A 174 -17.84 17.21 -6.19
C CYS A 174 -17.75 16.86 -7.68
N GLY A 175 -18.23 15.68 -8.10
CA GLY A 175 -18.26 15.21 -9.49
C GLY A 175 -16.95 14.62 -9.99
N GLN A 176 -15.90 14.65 -9.17
CA GLN A 176 -14.60 14.05 -9.45
C GLN A 176 -14.66 12.52 -9.35
N ILE A 177 -13.87 11.85 -10.18
CA ILE A 177 -13.72 10.41 -10.20
C ILE A 177 -12.51 10.05 -9.33
N ASN A 178 -12.72 9.20 -8.32
CA ASN A 178 -11.66 8.72 -7.43
C ASN A 178 -11.07 7.37 -7.87
N GLU A 179 -11.71 6.71 -8.85
CA GLU A 179 -11.22 5.44 -9.38
C GLU A 179 -10.42 5.68 -10.68
N PRO A 180 -9.21 5.10 -10.80
CA PRO A 180 -8.51 5.14 -12.07
C PRO A 180 -9.39 4.48 -13.13
N THR A 181 -9.52 5.13 -14.29
CA THR A 181 -10.13 4.48 -15.46
C THR A 181 -9.37 3.19 -15.68
N LYS A 182 -10.07 2.05 -15.71
CA LYS A 182 -9.46 0.73 -15.90
C LYS A 182 -8.55 0.77 -17.12
N ILE A 183 -7.24 0.93 -16.89
CA ILE A 183 -6.26 0.91 -17.95
C ILE A 183 -6.20 -0.56 -18.36
N GLU A 184 -6.71 -0.88 -19.54
CA GLU A 184 -6.45 -2.17 -20.15
C GLU A 184 -4.95 -2.23 -20.39
N ALA A 185 -4.22 -2.82 -19.46
CA ALA A 185 -2.82 -3.14 -19.65
C ALA A 185 -2.78 -4.07 -20.86
N LEU A 186 -2.29 -3.56 -21.99
CA LEU A 186 -1.84 -4.41 -23.08
C LEU A 186 -0.93 -5.46 -22.43
N PRO A 187 -1.16 -6.77 -22.64
CA PRO A 187 -0.35 -7.78 -22.01
C PRO A 187 1.10 -7.52 -22.43
N LYS A 188 1.92 -7.03 -21.48
CA LYS A 188 3.37 -6.96 -21.67
C LYS A 188 3.77 -8.38 -22.01
N LYS A 189 4.20 -8.62 -23.24
CA LYS A 189 4.67 -9.94 -23.65
C LYS A 189 5.81 -10.27 -22.70
N VAL A 190 5.57 -11.22 -21.79
CA VAL A 190 6.58 -11.62 -20.81
C VAL A 190 7.68 -12.31 -21.59
N GLY A 191 8.88 -11.73 -21.56
CA GLY A 191 10.04 -12.29 -22.24
C GLY A 191 10.30 -13.73 -21.79
N LYS A 192 10.59 -14.61 -22.75
CA LYS A 192 10.87 -16.04 -22.49
C LYS A 192 12.24 -16.42 -23.01
N VAL A 193 12.96 -17.24 -22.26
CA VAL A 193 14.15 -17.94 -22.77
C VAL A 193 13.67 -19.10 -23.63
N ILE A 194 14.07 -19.14 -24.90
CA ILE A 194 13.68 -20.21 -25.85
C ILE A 194 14.68 -21.37 -25.78
N SER A 195 15.97 -21.07 -25.64
CA SER A 195 17.02 -22.08 -25.64
C SER A 195 18.29 -21.57 -24.98
N MET A 196 19.00 -22.49 -24.33
CA MET A 196 20.34 -22.27 -23.80
C MET A 196 21.27 -23.36 -24.33
N HIS A 197 22.51 -23.00 -24.65
CA HIS A 197 23.51 -23.95 -25.11
C HIS A 197 24.91 -23.46 -24.80
N TRP A 198 25.80 -24.42 -24.59
CA TRP A 198 27.21 -24.17 -24.36
C TRP A 198 27.98 -24.08 -25.68
N THR A 199 28.96 -23.18 -25.73
CA THR A 199 29.84 -22.99 -26.89
C THR A 199 31.30 -22.84 -26.44
N TYR A 200 32.22 -23.26 -27.31
CA TYR A 200 33.63 -22.88 -27.28
C TYR A 200 33.82 -21.90 -28.41
N ASP A 201 34.15 -20.66 -28.09
CA ASP A 201 34.13 -19.56 -29.06
C ASP A 201 32.78 -19.58 -29.82
N ASP A 202 32.80 -19.85 -31.13
CA ASP A 202 31.60 -19.93 -31.98
C ASP A 202 31.04 -21.35 -32.16
N THR A 203 31.67 -22.39 -31.58
CA THR A 203 31.31 -23.80 -31.81
C THR A 203 30.45 -24.34 -30.68
N LYS A 204 29.24 -24.81 -31.00
CA LYS A 204 28.32 -25.46 -30.05
C LYS A 204 28.90 -26.76 -29.48
N LEU A 205 28.92 -26.88 -28.14
CA LEU A 205 29.31 -28.11 -27.46
C LEU A 205 28.21 -29.18 -27.55
N GLY A 206 28.66 -30.43 -27.64
CA GLY A 206 27.83 -31.62 -27.44
C GLY A 206 27.65 -31.97 -25.97
N SER A 207 27.60 -33.26 -25.65
CA SER A 207 27.31 -33.77 -24.30
C SER A 207 28.50 -33.80 -23.33
N LYS A 208 29.73 -33.56 -23.81
CA LYS A 208 30.96 -33.61 -22.99
C LYS A 208 31.83 -32.39 -23.25
N SER A 209 32.38 -31.82 -22.18
CA SER A 209 33.36 -30.74 -22.20
C SER A 209 34.72 -31.28 -21.77
N ARG A 210 35.81 -30.77 -22.37
CA ARG A 210 37.18 -31.12 -21.98
C ARG A 210 37.78 -30.07 -21.03
N PHE A 211 37.36 -28.82 -21.18
CA PHE A 211 37.85 -27.67 -20.42
C PHE A 211 36.66 -26.77 -20.06
N TYR A 212 36.32 -26.67 -18.78
CA TYR A 212 35.17 -25.87 -18.36
C TYR A 212 35.47 -24.35 -18.35
N VAL A 213 36.74 -23.97 -18.22
CA VAL A 213 37.20 -22.58 -18.10
C VAL A 213 36.92 -21.71 -19.34
N ASP A 214 36.87 -22.33 -20.52
CA ASP A 214 36.63 -21.63 -21.80
C ASP A 214 35.18 -21.76 -22.29
N MET A 215 34.26 -22.24 -21.44
CA MET A 215 32.86 -22.42 -21.83
C MET A 215 32.10 -21.10 -21.81
N ASN A 216 31.45 -20.79 -22.93
CA ASN A 216 30.51 -19.70 -23.08
C ASN A 216 29.07 -20.23 -23.02
N LEU A 217 28.17 -19.49 -22.37
CA LEU A 217 26.73 -19.79 -22.36
C LEU A 217 26.00 -18.84 -23.29
N VAL A 218 25.36 -19.41 -24.32
CA VAL A 218 24.54 -18.63 -25.27
C VAL A 218 23.06 -18.88 -24.98
N VAL A 219 22.35 -17.80 -24.68
CA VAL A 219 20.93 -17.78 -24.33
C VAL A 219 20.16 -17.07 -25.44
N LYS A 220 19.21 -17.76 -26.06
CA LYS A 220 18.25 -17.15 -27.00
C LYS A 220 16.98 -16.80 -26.27
N THR A 221 16.55 -15.57 -26.47
CA THR A 221 15.38 -14.99 -25.81
C THR A 221 14.31 -14.67 -26.84
N LYS A 222 13.06 -14.51 -26.38
CA LYS A 222 11.93 -14.05 -27.17
C LYS A 222 11.20 -13.00 -26.39
N ASP A 223 10.69 -11.99 -27.09
CA ASP A 223 9.86 -10.95 -26.51
C ASP A 223 10.59 -10.12 -25.42
N TYR A 224 11.92 -10.18 -25.41
CA TYR A 224 12.79 -9.21 -24.75
C TYR A 224 13.15 -8.08 -25.73
N GLN A 225 13.42 -6.89 -25.21
CA GLN A 225 13.94 -5.76 -26.00
C GLN A 225 15.46 -5.68 -25.89
N GLU A 226 16.11 -5.15 -26.93
CA GLU A 226 17.55 -4.86 -26.90
C GLU A 226 17.88 -3.97 -25.68
N GLY A 227 18.84 -4.42 -24.87
CA GLY A 227 19.23 -3.74 -23.63
C GLY A 227 18.47 -4.18 -22.38
N GLU A 228 17.45 -5.04 -22.46
CA GLU A 228 16.83 -5.63 -21.28
C GLU A 228 17.77 -6.66 -20.61
N SER A 229 17.76 -6.69 -19.28
CA SER A 229 18.59 -7.59 -18.49
C SER A 229 17.88 -8.91 -18.23
N ILE A 230 18.59 -10.01 -18.41
CA ILE A 230 18.19 -11.35 -17.96
C ILE A 230 19.14 -11.84 -16.87
N VAL A 231 18.60 -12.66 -15.96
CA VAL A 231 19.39 -13.37 -14.95
C VAL A 231 19.25 -14.86 -15.21
N VAL A 232 20.37 -15.56 -15.27
CA VAL A 232 20.44 -17.01 -15.46
C VAL A 232 21.10 -17.62 -14.23
N CYS A 233 20.41 -18.55 -13.59
CA CYS A 233 20.95 -19.29 -12.44
C CYS A 233 21.37 -20.69 -12.86
N ILE A 234 22.62 -21.03 -12.59
CA ILE A 234 23.22 -22.34 -12.83
C ILE A 234 23.38 -23.04 -11.49
N LYS A 235 22.87 -24.27 -11.39
CA LYS A 235 22.98 -25.15 -10.22
C LYS A 235 23.28 -26.57 -10.68
N THR A 236 23.89 -27.36 -9.82
CA THR A 236 24.05 -28.79 -10.06
C THR A 236 22.69 -29.48 -9.99
N GLU A 237 22.53 -30.57 -10.73
CA GLU A 237 21.30 -31.39 -10.68
C GLU A 237 21.19 -32.12 -9.34
N ASP A 238 22.33 -32.57 -8.81
CA ASP A 238 22.43 -33.39 -7.59
C ASP A 238 22.28 -32.57 -6.30
N GLY A 239 22.08 -31.24 -6.39
CA GLY A 239 21.92 -30.34 -5.25
C GLY A 239 23.20 -30.10 -4.44
N GLN A 240 24.32 -30.65 -4.89
CA GLN A 240 25.65 -30.39 -4.32
C GLN A 240 26.19 -29.01 -4.72
N PRO A 241 27.06 -28.40 -3.91
CA PRO A 241 27.58 -27.08 -4.23
C PRO A 241 28.46 -27.12 -5.50
N LEU A 242 28.28 -26.12 -6.36
CA LEU A 242 28.97 -25.96 -7.64
C LEU A 242 30.49 -25.77 -7.46
N THR A 243 30.87 -25.07 -6.39
CA THR A 243 32.26 -24.88 -5.92
C THR A 243 32.29 -25.01 -4.40
N ASP A 244 33.46 -25.01 -3.77
CA ASP A 244 33.58 -25.13 -2.31
C ASP A 244 32.80 -24.06 -1.53
N ASP A 245 32.63 -22.87 -2.11
CA ASP A 245 31.98 -21.72 -1.47
C ASP A 245 30.66 -21.29 -2.14
N LEU A 246 30.25 -21.95 -3.24
CA LEU A 246 29.12 -21.50 -4.06
C LEU A 246 28.18 -22.64 -4.43
N ALA A 247 26.93 -22.57 -3.96
CA ALA A 247 25.89 -23.52 -4.31
C ALA A 247 25.25 -23.27 -5.68
N GLU A 248 25.13 -22.00 -6.07
CA GLU A 248 24.52 -21.57 -7.33
C GLU A 248 25.27 -20.39 -7.94
N LEU A 249 25.36 -20.33 -9.26
CA LEU A 249 25.98 -19.23 -10.01
C LEU A 249 24.91 -18.43 -10.74
N SER A 250 24.76 -17.16 -10.39
CA SER A 250 23.86 -16.23 -11.07
C SER A 250 24.64 -15.35 -12.05
N LEU A 251 24.25 -15.41 -13.32
CA LEU A 251 24.81 -14.61 -14.40
C LEU A 251 23.79 -13.56 -14.84
N THR A 252 24.20 -12.29 -14.88
CA THR A 252 23.36 -11.19 -15.35
C THR A 252 23.88 -10.68 -16.68
N GLY A 253 23.05 -10.69 -17.71
CA GLY A 253 23.45 -10.31 -19.07
C GLY A 253 22.36 -9.52 -19.78
N THR A 254 22.75 -8.71 -20.75
CA THR A 254 21.84 -7.84 -21.51
C THR A 254 21.54 -8.42 -22.88
N VAL A 255 20.29 -8.35 -23.31
CA VAL A 255 19.85 -8.83 -24.63
C VAL A 255 20.44 -7.98 -25.75
N GLY A 256 21.19 -8.63 -26.64
CA GLY A 256 21.76 -8.01 -27.84
C GLY A 256 20.78 -7.98 -29.02
N LYS A 257 21.23 -7.40 -30.14
CA LYS A 257 20.43 -7.15 -31.36
C LYS A 257 19.80 -8.40 -32.00
N ASP A 258 20.36 -9.57 -31.75
CA ASP A 258 19.92 -10.83 -32.31
C ASP A 258 19.02 -11.65 -31.36
N ASP A 259 18.42 -10.99 -30.36
CA ASP A 259 17.68 -11.62 -29.25
C ASP A 259 18.52 -12.62 -28.44
N THR A 260 19.84 -12.46 -28.47
CA THR A 260 20.81 -13.34 -27.81
C THR A 260 21.53 -12.65 -26.66
N VAL A 261 21.87 -13.44 -25.65
CA VAL A 261 22.77 -13.07 -24.55
C VAL A 261 23.90 -14.08 -24.54
N ILE A 262 25.13 -13.58 -24.54
CA ILE A 262 26.34 -14.40 -24.52
C ILE A 262 27.08 -14.10 -23.22
N PHE A 263 27.23 -15.13 -22.39
CA PHE A 263 28.10 -15.09 -21.22
C PHE A 263 29.41 -15.77 -21.58
N GLU A 264 30.49 -14.98 -21.64
CA GLU A 264 31.81 -15.50 -21.99
C GLU A 264 32.49 -16.10 -20.76
N LYS A 265 33.16 -17.24 -20.96
CA LYS A 265 34.07 -17.88 -19.99
C LYS A 265 33.48 -17.97 -18.59
N VAL A 266 32.26 -18.48 -18.52
CA VAL A 266 31.37 -18.47 -17.35
C VAL A 266 32.05 -18.98 -16.09
N PHE A 267 32.91 -20.00 -16.23
CA PHE A 267 33.54 -20.71 -15.12
C PHE A 267 35.03 -20.40 -14.95
N LYS A 268 35.58 -19.41 -15.67
CA LYS A 268 37.03 -19.13 -15.66
C LYS A 268 37.59 -18.84 -14.28
N ASP A 269 36.81 -18.15 -13.46
CA ASP A 269 37.24 -17.71 -12.12
C ASP A 269 36.77 -18.67 -11.01
N TYR A 270 36.26 -19.86 -11.38
CA TYR A 270 35.69 -20.83 -10.45
C TYR A 270 36.38 -22.20 -10.56
N THR A 271 36.59 -22.85 -9.41
CA THR A 271 37.02 -24.25 -9.36
C THR A 271 35.79 -25.13 -9.17
N LEU A 272 35.35 -25.82 -10.23
CA LEU A 272 34.13 -26.61 -10.20
C LEU A 272 34.32 -27.96 -9.48
N ASN A 273 33.36 -28.30 -8.62
CA ASN A 273 33.27 -29.60 -7.96
C ASN A 273 32.62 -30.62 -8.90
N LEU A 274 33.44 -31.21 -9.78
CA LEU A 274 33.00 -32.23 -10.74
C LEU A 274 33.20 -33.62 -10.16
N GLN A 275 32.13 -34.25 -9.68
CA GLN A 275 32.17 -35.66 -9.30
C GLN A 275 32.05 -36.54 -10.56
N PRO A 276 32.87 -37.60 -10.71
CA PRO A 276 32.63 -38.60 -11.73
C PRO A 276 31.29 -39.26 -11.45
N LYS A 277 30.40 -39.34 -12.46
CA LYS A 277 29.26 -40.24 -12.37
C LYS A 277 29.82 -41.66 -12.37
N ASP A 278 29.63 -42.38 -11.28
CA ASP A 278 29.79 -43.84 -11.28
C ASP A 278 28.73 -44.39 -12.23
N ASP A 279 29.13 -44.67 -13.46
CA ASP A 279 28.36 -45.45 -14.41
C ASP A 279 28.36 -46.91 -13.89
N SER A 280 27.61 -47.19 -12.83
CA SER A 280 27.31 -48.55 -12.42
C SER A 280 26.29 -49.13 -13.41
N GLU A 281 26.81 -49.84 -14.42
CA GLU A 281 26.05 -50.77 -15.28
C GLU A 281 25.35 -51.87 -14.47
#